data_AF-A0A450S0Q6-F1
#
_entry.id   AF-A0A450S0Q6-F1
#
_cell.length_a   1.000
_cell.length_b   1.000
_cell.length_c   1.000
_cell.angle_alpha   90.00
_cell.angle_beta   90.00
_cell.angle_gamma   90.00
#
_symmetry.space_group_name_H-M   'P 1'
#
loop_
_entity.id
_entity.type
_entity.pdbx_description
1 polymer ?
#
loop_
_entity_poly.entity_id
_entity_poly.type
_entity_poly.pdbx_seq_one_letter_code
_entity_poly.pdbx_strand_id
1 'polypeptide(L)'
;MKKNTRSKARVRARNVHIQSTGRGLTSQAGLIPVVKFLKKMGLPDALDNFVPHRRGNNAVYQLSDVTYLTVLGLIAGASSLLKVVAVWSDGVLRGAAGCIRIPDDTTLGRIFKEVSPGQISLMETLQHRLRSTVWCYVSPS
;
A
#
# COMPACT_ATOMS: atom_id res chain seq x y z
N MET A 1 -2.58 31.00 40.67
CA MET A 1 -3.53 30.16 39.91
C MET A 1 -2.85 29.64 38.64
N LYS A 2 -2.59 28.32 38.52
CA LYS A 2 -2.06 27.71 37.28
C LYS A 2 -3.22 27.12 36.47
N LYS A 3 -3.56 27.71 35.33
CA LYS A 3 -4.54 27.15 34.39
C LYS A 3 -3.86 26.08 33.54
N ASN A 4 -4.27 24.82 33.72
CA ASN A 4 -3.77 23.68 32.94
C ASN A 4 -4.69 23.48 31.73
N THR A 5 -4.35 24.09 30.59
CA THR A 5 -5.16 24.06 29.37
C THR A 5 -4.90 22.77 28.58
N ARG A 6 -5.41 21.63 29.06
CA ARG A 6 -5.47 20.42 28.21
C ARG A 6 -6.69 20.54 27.29
N SER A 7 -6.44 20.55 25.97
CA SER A 7 -7.47 20.54 24.94
C SER A 7 -8.47 19.39 25.17
N LYS A 8 -9.76 19.72 25.28
CA LYS A 8 -10.88 18.78 25.44
C LYS A 8 -11.32 18.16 24.10
N ALA A 9 -10.64 18.44 22.99
CA ALA A 9 -11.10 18.05 21.65
C ALA A 9 -11.02 16.53 21.38
N ARG A 10 -10.22 15.76 22.15
CA ARG A 10 -10.08 14.31 21.97
C ARG A 10 -10.10 13.60 23.31
N VAL A 11 -11.04 12.68 23.49
CA VAL A 11 -11.01 11.72 24.59
C VAL A 11 -9.81 10.81 24.37
N ARG A 12 -8.96 10.66 25.39
CA ARG A 12 -7.79 9.78 25.34
C ARG A 12 -8.29 8.36 25.05
N ALA A 13 -7.94 7.80 23.89
CA ALA A 13 -8.36 6.45 23.52
C ALA A 13 -7.93 5.47 24.63
N ARG A 14 -8.86 4.65 25.09
CA ARG A 14 -8.61 3.65 26.13
C ARG A 14 -7.62 2.64 25.57
N ASN A 15 -6.52 2.36 26.27
CA ASN A 15 -5.56 1.34 25.83
C ASN A 15 -6.28 -0.02 25.79
N VAL A 16 -6.60 -0.49 24.59
CA VAL A 16 -7.19 -1.81 24.37
C VAL A 16 -6.03 -2.81 24.26
N HIS A 17 -5.99 -3.76 25.18
CA HIS A 17 -5.07 -4.88 25.12
C HIS A 17 -5.69 -5.96 24.24
N ILE A 18 -5.24 -6.07 22.99
CA ILE A 18 -5.74 -7.06 22.03
C ILE A 18 -5.00 -8.38 22.28
N GLN A 19 -5.70 -9.38 22.80
CA GLN A 19 -5.18 -10.75 22.86
C GLN A 19 -5.36 -11.42 21.49
N SER A 20 -4.25 -11.71 20.82
CA SER A 20 -4.20 -12.31 19.48
C SER A 20 -4.25 -13.84 19.55
N THR A 21 -5.39 -14.42 19.95
CA THR A 21 -5.57 -15.88 20.02
C THR A 21 -6.56 -16.44 18.98
N GLY A 22 -7.20 -15.59 18.18
CA GLY A 22 -8.08 -15.99 17.07
C GLY A 22 -7.34 -16.13 15.74
N ARG A 23 -7.67 -17.16 14.96
CA ARG A 23 -7.20 -17.33 13.57
C ARG A 23 -7.78 -16.20 12.70
N GLY A 24 -6.95 -15.58 11.85
CA GLY A 24 -7.40 -14.49 10.96
C GLY A 24 -7.45 -13.09 11.58
N LEU A 25 -6.90 -12.91 12.78
CA LEU A 25 -6.73 -11.60 13.39
C LEU A 25 -5.45 -10.93 12.86
N THR A 26 -5.55 -9.63 12.57
CA THR A 26 -4.43 -8.79 12.13
C THR A 26 -4.51 -7.44 12.83
N SER A 27 -3.36 -6.94 13.29
CA SER A 27 -3.23 -5.56 13.78
C SER A 27 -3.39 -4.52 12.66
N GLN A 28 -3.44 -4.97 11.41
CA GLN A 28 -3.57 -4.18 10.20
C GLN A 28 -4.94 -4.30 9.53
N ALA A 29 -5.97 -4.70 10.27
CA ALA A 29 -7.34 -4.87 9.74
C ALA A 29 -7.87 -3.63 9.00
N GLY A 30 -7.43 -2.42 9.41
CA GLY A 30 -7.77 -1.17 8.73
C GLY A 30 -7.26 -1.05 7.29
N LEU A 31 -6.27 -1.85 6.88
CA LEU A 31 -5.79 -1.92 5.51
C LEU A 31 -6.63 -2.83 4.61
N ILE A 32 -7.44 -3.72 5.17
CA ILE A 32 -8.28 -4.61 4.36
C ILE A 32 -9.30 -3.81 3.50
N PRO A 33 -10.02 -2.81 4.04
CA PRO A 33 -10.84 -1.92 3.24
C PRO A 33 -10.04 -1.16 2.17
N VAL A 34 -8.81 -0.73 2.48
CA VAL A 34 -7.93 -0.03 1.53
C VAL A 34 -7.59 -0.95 0.36
N VAL A 35 -7.17 -2.19 0.63
CA VAL A 35 -6.90 -3.19 -0.42
C VAL A 35 -8.13 -3.40 -1.31
N LYS A 36 -9.31 -3.56 -0.73
CA LYS A 36 -10.58 -3.70 -1.49
C LYS A 36 -10.87 -2.47 -2.35
N PHE A 37 -10.67 -1.28 -1.80
CA PHE A 37 -10.85 -0.03 -2.52
C PHE A 37 -9.89 0.10 -3.71
N LEU A 38 -8.60 -0.15 -3.49
CA LEU A 38 -7.58 -0.12 -4.55
C LEU A 38 -7.88 -1.13 -5.68
N LYS A 39 -8.33 -2.34 -5.33
CA LYS A 39 -8.80 -3.34 -6.30
C LYS A 39 -10.02 -2.86 -7.07
N LYS A 40 -11.02 -2.29 -6.40
CA LYS A 40 -12.23 -1.76 -7.04
C LYS A 40 -11.92 -0.62 -8.02
N MET A 41 -10.89 0.18 -7.74
CA MET A 41 -10.42 1.22 -8.65
C MET A 41 -9.62 0.69 -9.86
N GLY A 42 -9.30 -0.61 -9.89
CA GLY A 42 -8.47 -1.21 -10.93
C GLY A 42 -7.00 -0.80 -10.85
N LEU A 43 -6.51 -0.37 -9.67
CA LEU A 43 -5.10 0.02 -9.52
C LEU A 43 -4.12 -1.11 -9.88
N PRO A 44 -4.29 -2.36 -9.43
CA PRO A 44 -3.38 -3.45 -9.80
C PRO A 44 -3.30 -3.66 -11.31
N ASP A 45 -4.45 -3.72 -11.98
CA ASP A 45 -4.53 -3.90 -13.44
C ASP A 45 -3.93 -2.69 -14.18
N ALA A 46 -4.16 -1.48 -13.67
CA ALA A 46 -3.60 -0.27 -14.26
C ALA A 46 -2.07 -0.22 -14.12
N LEU A 47 -1.50 -0.66 -12.99
CA LEU A 47 -0.06 -0.74 -12.81
C LEU A 47 0.58 -1.76 -13.76
N ASP A 48 -0.05 -2.91 -13.95
CA ASP A 48 0.45 -3.98 -14.82
C ASP A 48 0.42 -3.57 -16.31
N ASN A 49 -0.65 -2.93 -16.75
CA ASN A 49 -0.82 -2.52 -18.14
C ASN A 49 -0.06 -1.23 -18.51
N PHE A 50 0.08 -0.29 -17.58
CA PHE A 50 0.55 1.07 -17.90
C PHE A 50 2.05 1.28 -17.68
N VAL A 51 2.69 0.40 -16.92
CA VAL A 51 4.13 0.44 -16.67
C VAL A 51 4.78 -0.79 -17.32
N PRO A 52 5.08 -0.75 -18.64
CA PRO A 52 5.82 -1.81 -19.30
C PRO A 52 7.27 -1.83 -18.79
N HIS A 53 7.48 -2.43 -17.64
CA HIS A 53 8.77 -2.81 -17.12
C HIS A 53 8.82 -4.33 -17.14
N ARG A 54 8.91 -4.92 -18.35
CA ARG A 54 9.11 -6.37 -18.47
C ARG A 54 10.54 -6.69 -18.07
N ARG A 55 10.74 -7.07 -16.81
CA ARG A 55 11.92 -7.88 -16.48
C ARG A 55 11.75 -9.22 -17.19
N GLY A 56 12.86 -9.83 -17.65
CA GLY A 56 12.81 -11.04 -18.49
C GLY A 56 11.86 -12.11 -17.92
N ASN A 57 11.33 -13.00 -18.78
CA ASN A 57 10.24 -13.96 -18.44
C ASN A 57 10.41 -14.78 -17.15
N ASN A 58 11.62 -14.85 -16.57
CA ASN A 58 11.93 -15.54 -15.32
C ASN A 58 11.87 -14.64 -14.07
N ALA A 59 11.54 -13.36 -14.22
CA ALA A 59 11.53 -12.41 -13.11
C ALA A 59 10.30 -12.63 -12.23
N VAL A 60 10.55 -12.97 -10.96
CA VAL A 60 9.54 -13.26 -9.94
C VAL A 60 8.71 -12.02 -9.55
N TYR A 61 9.28 -10.83 -9.70
CA TYR A 61 8.65 -9.55 -9.32
C TYR A 61 8.80 -8.54 -10.44
N GLN A 62 7.68 -7.90 -10.80
CA GLN A 62 7.63 -6.78 -11.73
C GLN A 62 7.59 -5.44 -10.99
N LEU A 63 7.81 -4.34 -11.71
CA LEU A 63 7.73 -3.00 -11.14
C LEU A 63 6.32 -2.66 -10.64
N SER A 64 5.28 -3.21 -11.29
CA SER A 64 3.88 -3.10 -10.89
C SER A 64 3.65 -3.67 -9.48
N ASP A 65 4.15 -4.88 -9.22
CA ASP A 65 4.08 -5.54 -7.90
C ASP A 65 4.77 -4.69 -6.83
N VAL A 66 6.01 -4.30 -7.08
CA VAL A 66 6.83 -3.52 -6.14
C VAL A 66 6.18 -2.17 -5.83
N THR A 67 5.63 -1.51 -6.85
CA THR A 67 4.90 -0.25 -6.70
C THR A 67 3.65 -0.43 -5.85
N TYR A 68 2.84 -1.45 -6.14
CA TYR A 68 1.62 -1.75 -5.38
C TYR A 68 1.93 -2.04 -3.90
N LEU A 69 2.93 -2.90 -3.65
CA LEU A 69 3.38 -3.24 -2.30
C LEU A 69 3.86 -2.00 -1.55
N THR A 70 4.61 -1.12 -2.23
CA THR A 70 5.16 0.10 -1.63
C THR A 70 4.07 1.11 -1.32
N VAL A 71 3.11 1.35 -2.23
CA VAL A 71 2.00 2.29 -1.99
C VAL A 71 1.16 1.83 -0.80
N LEU A 72 0.80 0.55 -0.72
CA LEU A 72 0.04 0.07 0.44
C LEU A 72 0.86 0.13 1.72
N GLY A 73 2.15 -0.17 1.66
CA GLY A 73 3.07 -0.01 2.79
C GLY A 73 3.12 1.44 3.28
N LEU A 74 3.19 2.42 2.38
CA LEU A 74 3.16 3.84 2.73
C LEU A 74 1.84 4.24 3.41
N ILE A 75 0.69 3.77 2.89
CA ILE A 75 -0.63 4.01 3.51
C ILE A 75 -0.69 3.39 4.92
N ALA A 76 -0.05 2.25 5.11
CA ALA A 76 0.11 1.60 6.41
C ALA A 76 1.07 2.33 7.37
N GLY A 77 1.73 3.40 6.93
CA GLY A 77 2.68 4.18 7.71
C GLY A 77 4.12 3.67 7.63
N ALA A 78 4.46 2.80 6.68
CA ALA A 78 5.84 2.44 6.41
C ALA A 78 6.61 3.68 5.92
N SER A 79 7.80 3.91 6.46
CA SER A 79 8.67 5.04 6.10
C SER A 79 9.98 4.60 5.44
N SER A 80 10.14 3.30 5.20
CA SER A 80 11.32 2.69 4.59
C SER A 80 10.94 1.36 3.94
N LEU A 81 11.76 0.87 2.98
CA LEU A 81 11.53 -0.42 2.32
C LEU A 81 11.48 -1.59 3.31
N LEU A 82 12.35 -1.58 4.32
CA LEU A 82 12.31 -2.56 5.41
C LEU A 82 10.93 -2.58 6.11
N LYS A 83 10.37 -1.40 6.41
CA LYS A 83 9.04 -1.30 7.02
C LYS A 83 7.94 -1.73 6.06
N VAL A 84 8.09 -1.50 4.75
CA VAL A 84 7.16 -2.02 3.74
C VAL A 84 7.14 -3.54 3.81
N VAL A 85 8.30 -4.20 3.80
CA VAL A 85 8.39 -5.67 3.95
C VAL A 85 7.77 -6.13 5.28
N ALA A 86 8.01 -5.40 6.38
CA ALA A 86 7.42 -5.71 7.68
C ALA A 86 5.89 -5.66 7.68
N VAL A 87 5.27 -4.68 6.99
CA VAL A 87 3.81 -4.63 6.80
C VAL A 87 3.32 -5.88 6.07
N TRP A 88 4.01 -6.27 5.01
CA TRP A 88 3.64 -7.43 4.21
C TRP A 88 3.98 -8.79 4.85
N SER A 89 4.63 -8.81 6.01
CA SER A 89 4.81 -10.04 6.79
C SER A 89 3.49 -10.59 7.34
N ASP A 90 2.44 -9.76 7.41
CA ASP A 90 1.10 -10.18 7.83
C ASP A 90 0.45 -11.12 6.79
N GLY A 91 0.14 -12.34 7.21
CA GLY A 91 -0.48 -13.35 6.35
C GLY A 91 -1.93 -13.04 5.96
N VAL A 92 -2.67 -12.33 6.80
CA VAL A 92 -4.07 -11.94 6.54
C VAL A 92 -4.12 -10.83 5.50
N LEU A 93 -3.23 -9.83 5.64
CA LEU A 93 -3.11 -8.75 4.65
C LEU A 93 -2.68 -9.31 3.29
N ARG A 94 -1.70 -10.21 3.26
CA ARG A 94 -1.27 -10.92 2.05
C ARG A 94 -2.42 -11.67 1.38
N GLY A 95 -3.19 -12.43 2.15
CA GLY A 95 -4.36 -13.14 1.65
C GLY A 95 -5.41 -12.19 1.06
N ALA A 96 -5.70 -11.09 1.75
CA ALA A 96 -6.66 -10.08 1.25
C ALA A 96 -6.18 -9.40 -0.04
N ALA A 97 -4.88 -9.13 -0.16
CA ALA A 97 -4.27 -8.54 -1.34
C ALA A 97 -4.10 -9.54 -2.49
N GLY A 98 -4.03 -10.85 -2.21
CA GLY A 98 -3.67 -11.87 -3.20
C GLY A 98 -2.16 -11.95 -3.43
N CYS A 99 -1.35 -11.35 -2.54
CA CYS A 99 0.11 -11.34 -2.64
C CYS A 99 0.70 -12.58 -1.97
N ILE A 100 1.07 -13.59 -2.76
CA ILE A 100 1.58 -14.87 -2.26
C ILE A 100 3.07 -14.79 -1.89
N ARG A 101 3.86 -14.05 -2.66
CA ARG A 101 5.30 -13.87 -2.46
C ARG A 101 5.62 -12.41 -2.22
N ILE A 102 6.44 -12.15 -1.20
CA ILE A 102 6.88 -10.79 -0.84
C ILE A 102 8.38 -10.69 -1.09
N PRO A 103 8.85 -9.69 -1.85
CA PRO A 103 10.26 -9.41 -2.03
C PRO A 103 10.88 -8.93 -0.71
N ASP A 104 12.16 -9.25 -0.48
CA ASP A 104 12.94 -8.60 0.56
C ASP A 104 13.26 -7.14 0.19
N ASP A 105 13.75 -6.36 1.16
CA ASP A 105 14.00 -4.94 0.99
C ASP A 105 15.10 -4.65 -0.03
N THR A 106 16.08 -5.55 -0.19
CA THR A 106 17.14 -5.41 -1.19
C THR A 106 16.59 -5.66 -2.60
N THR A 107 15.69 -6.62 -2.77
CA THR A 107 14.97 -6.87 -4.02
C THR A 107 14.10 -5.67 -4.40
N LEU A 108 13.35 -5.10 -3.45
CA LEU A 108 12.58 -3.86 -3.67
C LEU A 108 13.51 -2.72 -4.13
N GLY A 109 14.61 -2.49 -3.40
CA GLY A 109 15.56 -1.43 -3.70
C GLY A 109 16.23 -1.59 -5.06
N ARG A 110 16.56 -2.82 -5.45
CA ARG A 110 17.12 -3.11 -6.77
C ARG A 110 16.13 -2.79 -7.90
N ILE A 111 14.87 -3.21 -7.75
CA ILE A 111 13.84 -2.94 -8.77
C ILE A 111 13.61 -1.42 -8.91
N PHE A 112 13.56 -0.68 -7.80
CA PHE A 112 13.46 0.78 -7.85
C PHE A 112 14.68 1.46 -8.51
N LYS A 113 15.88 0.89 -8.37
CA LYS A 113 17.08 1.40 -9.08
C LYS A 113 17.04 1.14 -10.58
N GLU A 114 16.32 0.12 -11.03
CA GLU A 114 16.13 -0.22 -12.45
C GLU A 114 15.08 0.71 -13.12
N VAL A 115 14.41 1.59 -12.36
CA VAL A 115 13.40 2.53 -12.87
C VAL A 115 14.05 3.64 -13.68
N SER A 116 13.60 3.82 -14.92
CA SER A 116 14.06 4.89 -15.80
C SER A 116 13.17 6.15 -15.72
N PRO A 117 13.66 7.33 -16.14
CA PRO A 117 12.84 8.54 -16.21
C PRO A 117 11.56 8.38 -17.05
N GLY A 118 11.61 7.59 -18.12
CA GLY A 118 10.43 7.29 -18.93
C GLY A 118 9.36 6.53 -18.15
N GLN A 119 9.75 5.61 -17.27
CA GLN A 119 8.82 4.88 -16.40
C GLN A 119 8.22 5.79 -15.33
N ILE A 120 8.99 6.76 -14.80
CA ILE A 120 8.47 7.77 -13.88
C ILE A 120 7.38 8.61 -14.56
N SER A 121 7.61 9.07 -15.80
CA SER A 121 6.62 9.84 -16.55
C SER A 121 5.33 9.04 -16.86
N LEU A 122 5.47 7.74 -17.13
CA LEU A 122 4.31 6.85 -17.30
C LEU A 122 3.53 6.68 -15.98
N MET A 123 4.22 6.53 -14.86
CA MET A 123 3.59 6.46 -13.53
C MET A 123 2.89 7.78 -13.16
N GLU A 124 3.46 8.92 -13.51
CA GLU A 124 2.83 10.24 -13.33
C GLU A 124 1.55 10.36 -14.16
N THR A 125 1.60 9.94 -15.42
CA THR A 125 0.42 9.89 -16.30
C THR A 125 -0.66 8.97 -15.73
N LEU A 126 -0.26 7.80 -15.22
CA LEU A 126 -1.16 6.87 -14.54
C LEU A 126 -1.80 7.50 -13.30
N GLN A 127 -1.01 8.21 -12.48
CA GLN A 127 -1.51 8.93 -11.30
C GLN A 127 -2.58 9.96 -11.69
N HIS A 128 -2.35 10.75 -12.74
CA HIS A 128 -3.35 11.70 -13.24
C HIS A 128 -4.65 11.00 -13.65
N ARG A 129 -4.56 9.89 -14.39
CA ARG A 129 -5.74 9.11 -14.80
C ARG A 129 -6.52 8.55 -13.61
N LEU A 130 -5.82 7.93 -12.66
CA LEU A 130 -6.43 7.36 -11.46
C LEU A 130 -7.11 8.44 -10.61
N ARG A 131 -6.50 9.63 -10.49
CA ARG A 131 -7.08 10.76 -9.76
C ARG A 131 -8.40 11.20 -10.39
N SER A 132 -8.48 11.27 -11.71
CA SER A 132 -9.73 11.58 -12.41
C SER A 132 -10.81 10.53 -12.15
N THR A 133 -10.45 9.23 -12.21
CA THR A 133 -11.38 8.13 -11.89
C THR A 133 -11.92 8.23 -10.47
N VAL A 134 -11.05 8.47 -9.48
CA VAL A 134 -11.45 8.66 -8.08
C VAL A 134 -12.42 9.81 -7.93
N TRP A 135 -12.17 10.92 -8.62
CA TRP A 135 -13.03 12.10 -8.54
C TRP A 135 -14.44 11.82 -9.04
N CYS A 136 -14.59 11.09 -10.15
CA CYS A 136 -15.89 10.63 -10.64
C CYS A 136 -16.61 9.70 -9.67
N TYR A 137 -15.86 8.87 -8.92
CA TYR A 137 -16.45 7.97 -7.92
C TYR A 137 -16.92 8.68 -6.65
N VAL A 138 -16.22 9.74 -6.24
CA VAL A 138 -16.50 10.48 -4.98
C VAL A 138 -17.52 11.60 -5.19
N SER A 139 -17.60 12.16 -6.39
CA SER A 139 -18.57 13.21 -6.74
C SER A 139 -19.44 12.76 -7.91
N PRO A 140 -20.35 11.79 -7.71
CA PRO A 140 -21.35 11.46 -8.72
C PRO A 140 -22.24 12.68 -8.94
N SER A 141 -22.27 13.18 -10.16
CA SER A 141 -23.18 14.26 -10.61
C SER A 141 -24.61 13.76 -10.63
#